data_AF-A0A953JXP4-F1
#
_entry.id   AF-A0A953JXP4-F1
#
_cell.length_a   1.000
_cell.length_b   1.000
_cell.length_c   1.000
_cell.angle_alpha   90.00
_cell.angle_beta   90.00
_cell.angle_gamma   90.00
#
_symmetry.space_group_name_H-M   'P 1'
#
loop_
_entity.id
_entity.type
_entity.pdbx_description
1 polymer ?
#
loop_
_entity_poly.entity_id
_entity_poly.type
_entity_poly.pdbx_seq_one_letter_code
_entity_poly.pdbx_strand_id
1 'polypeptide(L)'
;MPPTFRTAPTISGGVRQYVLPVAVASDWVDVCLDPAQIDNEPGVQAAGVVVNPGAIARAAQTWLAIAGLGTSLQARLKYPTAATVSASPVAQVFGRDRQGRAQRLVDAGGLHAQTLSVDVANDVRDGVYSYTQPIEVDADGCAETLVAIRTALAGTGLAGATIQARVK
;
A
#
# COMPACT_ATOMS: atom_id res chain seq x y z
N MET A 1 -35.80 17.29 55.25
CA MET A 1 -35.63 16.27 54.19
C MET A 1 -34.17 16.25 53.78
N PRO A 2 -33.42 15.17 54.07
CA PRO A 2 -32.00 15.05 53.71
C PRO A 2 -31.81 14.52 52.28
N PRO A 3 -30.72 14.86 51.57
CA PRO A 3 -30.42 14.31 50.25
C PRO A 3 -29.87 12.88 50.36
N THR A 4 -30.35 12.03 49.46
CA THR A 4 -29.99 10.61 49.31
C THR A 4 -28.56 10.48 48.76
N PHE A 5 -27.66 9.87 49.52
CA PHE A 5 -26.35 9.42 49.03
C PHE A 5 -26.55 8.18 48.14
N ARG A 6 -26.14 8.26 46.86
CA ARG A 6 -25.97 7.07 46.01
C ARG A 6 -24.55 6.55 46.18
N THR A 7 -24.42 5.31 46.62
CA THR A 7 -23.18 4.53 46.68
C THR A 7 -22.56 4.35 45.30
N ALA A 8 -21.27 4.64 45.14
CA ALA A 8 -20.50 4.34 43.94
C ALA A 8 -20.27 2.81 43.82
N PRO A 9 -20.34 2.22 42.62
CA PRO A 9 -19.99 0.81 42.45
C PRO A 9 -18.48 0.61 42.54
N THR A 10 -18.05 -0.23 43.48
CA THR A 10 -16.69 -0.76 43.55
C THR A 10 -16.45 -1.68 42.33
N ILE A 11 -15.57 -1.28 41.41
CA ILE A 11 -15.17 -2.14 40.30
C ILE A 11 -14.16 -3.16 40.82
N SER A 12 -14.64 -4.39 41.00
CA SER A 12 -13.85 -5.57 41.36
C SER A 12 -13.16 -6.15 40.12
N GLY A 13 -11.82 -6.15 40.13
CA GLY A 13 -10.99 -7.27 39.61
C GLY A 13 -11.18 -7.80 38.19
N GLY A 14 -11.64 -7.01 37.22
CA GLY A 14 -11.73 -7.45 35.82
C GLY A 14 -10.42 -7.26 35.07
N VAL A 15 -9.89 -8.32 34.47
CA VAL A 15 -8.84 -8.24 33.43
C VAL A 15 -9.27 -7.18 32.42
N ARG A 16 -8.48 -6.10 32.28
CA ARG A 16 -8.67 -5.14 31.20
C ARG A 16 -8.39 -5.87 29.90
N GLN A 17 -9.41 -6.43 29.25
CA GLN A 17 -9.32 -6.75 27.84
C GLN A 17 -9.11 -5.42 27.11
N TYR A 18 -7.87 -5.14 26.75
CA TYR A 18 -7.54 -4.12 25.78
C TYR A 18 -8.04 -4.61 24.43
N VAL A 19 -9.30 -4.32 24.11
CA VAL A 19 -9.77 -4.36 22.73
C VAL A 19 -9.16 -3.13 22.07
N LEU A 20 -7.95 -3.30 21.53
CA LEU A 20 -7.38 -2.31 20.63
C LEU A 20 -8.17 -2.43 19.31
N PRO A 21 -8.78 -1.35 18.81
CA PRO A 21 -9.41 -1.40 17.51
C PRO A 21 -8.36 -1.82 16.47
N VAL A 22 -8.63 -2.88 15.71
CA VAL A 22 -7.72 -3.51 14.74
C VAL A 22 -7.49 -2.66 13.47
N ALA A 23 -7.74 -1.36 13.54
CA ALA A 23 -7.70 -0.45 12.41
C ALA A 23 -7.03 0.86 12.80
N VAL A 24 -5.73 0.81 13.09
CA VAL A 24 -4.89 1.97 12.76
C VAL A 24 -4.57 1.82 11.28
N ALA A 25 -5.54 2.14 10.42
CA ALA A 25 -5.25 2.30 9.00
C ALA A 25 -4.30 3.49 8.91
N SER A 26 -3.04 3.23 8.56
CA SER A 26 -2.10 4.33 8.32
C SER A 26 -2.59 5.19 7.16
N ASP A 27 -2.18 6.46 7.16
CA ASP A 27 -2.55 7.39 6.09
C ASP A 27 -1.97 6.93 4.74
N TRP A 28 -2.67 7.25 3.67
CA TRP A 28 -2.16 7.03 2.31
C TRP A 28 -0.99 7.97 2.05
N VAL A 29 0.16 7.40 1.67
CA VAL A 29 1.37 8.16 1.31
C VAL A 29 1.80 7.85 -0.11
N ASP A 30 2.32 8.84 -0.83
CA ASP A 30 2.87 8.65 -2.16
C ASP A 30 4.21 7.89 -2.06
N VAL A 31 4.27 6.68 -2.61
CA VAL A 31 5.46 5.79 -2.56
C VAL A 31 6.18 5.67 -3.90
N CYS A 32 5.48 5.92 -5.01
CA CYS A 32 6.07 6.06 -6.34
C CYS A 32 5.53 7.32 -7.02
N LEU A 33 6.41 8.29 -7.30
CA LEU A 33 6.05 9.59 -7.88
C LEU A 33 6.00 9.58 -9.42
N ASP A 34 6.48 8.50 -10.05
CA ASP A 34 6.50 8.35 -11.51
C ASP A 34 6.09 6.93 -11.93
N PRO A 35 4.78 6.64 -11.96
CA PRO A 35 4.25 5.34 -12.36
C PRO A 35 4.34 5.09 -13.88
N ALA A 36 4.77 6.07 -14.68
CA ALA A 36 4.95 5.92 -16.13
C ALA A 36 6.33 5.35 -16.49
N GLN A 37 7.26 5.28 -15.53
CA GLN A 37 8.56 4.66 -15.73
C GLN A 37 8.59 3.24 -15.14
N ILE A 38 9.10 2.29 -15.94
CA ILE A 38 9.28 0.89 -15.54
C ILE A 38 10.50 0.77 -14.60
N ASP A 39 10.31 0.08 -13.49
CA ASP A 39 11.36 -0.29 -12.54
C ASP A 39 11.86 -1.72 -12.76
N ASN A 40 10.99 -2.59 -13.26
CA ASN A 40 11.22 -4.02 -13.31
C ASN A 40 10.65 -4.62 -14.61
N GLU A 41 11.42 -4.59 -15.70
CA GLU A 41 10.95 -5.06 -17.01
C GLU A 41 10.66 -6.58 -17.02
N PRO A 42 9.51 -7.01 -17.58
CA PRO A 42 9.26 -8.41 -17.86
C PRO A 42 10.12 -8.90 -19.03
N GLY A 43 11.07 -9.80 -18.78
CA GLY A 43 11.87 -10.45 -19.83
C GLY A 43 13.33 -10.74 -19.47
N VAL A 44 13.87 -10.05 -18.46
CA VAL A 44 15.24 -10.28 -17.93
C VAL A 44 15.26 -11.31 -16.80
N GLN A 45 14.09 -11.76 -16.34
CA GLN A 45 13.93 -12.39 -15.03
C GLN A 45 13.35 -13.81 -15.19
N ALA A 46 14.10 -14.83 -14.79
CA ALA A 46 13.55 -16.17 -14.61
C ALA A 46 12.55 -16.16 -13.44
N ALA A 47 11.42 -16.87 -13.61
CA ALA A 47 10.48 -17.10 -12.52
C ALA A 47 11.23 -17.64 -11.29
N GLY A 48 10.98 -17.09 -10.10
CA GLY A 48 11.67 -17.52 -8.87
C GLY A 48 12.89 -16.69 -8.47
N VAL A 49 13.49 -15.88 -9.34
CA VAL A 49 14.57 -14.94 -8.95
C VAL A 49 13.97 -13.64 -8.43
N VAL A 50 14.26 -13.28 -7.17
CA VAL A 50 13.92 -11.97 -6.61
C VAL A 50 14.76 -10.93 -7.34
N VAL A 51 14.13 -10.00 -8.06
CA VAL A 51 14.78 -8.77 -8.54
C VAL A 51 15.40 -8.13 -7.33
N ASN A 52 16.70 -7.86 -7.32
CA ASN A 52 17.30 -7.09 -6.23
C ASN A 52 16.65 -5.70 -6.23
N PRO A 53 15.73 -5.39 -5.30
CA PRO A 53 15.05 -4.11 -5.33
C PRO A 53 16.00 -2.97 -4.92
N GLY A 54 17.21 -3.28 -4.44
CA GLY A 54 18.28 -2.32 -4.24
C GLY A 54 18.82 -1.70 -5.54
N ALA A 55 18.51 -2.25 -6.71
CA ALA A 55 18.80 -1.61 -7.99
C ALA A 55 17.79 -0.48 -8.34
N ILE A 56 16.63 -0.45 -7.68
CA ILE A 56 15.63 0.60 -7.83
C ILE A 56 16.05 1.77 -6.93
N ALA A 57 16.94 2.61 -7.47
CA ALA A 57 17.54 3.74 -6.74
C ALA A 57 16.93 5.10 -7.11
N ARG A 58 15.75 5.12 -7.73
CA ARG A 58 15.11 6.36 -8.18
C ARG A 58 14.63 7.15 -6.96
N ALA A 59 14.91 8.46 -6.91
CA ALA A 59 14.41 9.34 -5.86
C ALA A 59 12.86 9.39 -5.80
N ALA A 60 12.20 9.03 -6.91
CA ALA A 60 10.75 8.91 -7.00
C ALA A 60 10.17 7.67 -6.29
N GLN A 61 11.01 6.76 -5.79
CA GLN A 61 10.63 5.50 -5.16
C GLN A 61 11.00 5.53 -3.67
N THR A 62 10.04 5.22 -2.79
CA THR A 62 10.24 5.30 -1.33
C THR A 62 9.95 3.95 -0.66
N TRP A 63 10.88 3.53 0.21
CA TRP A 63 10.63 2.41 1.12
C TRP A 63 9.69 2.86 2.23
N LEU A 64 8.52 2.23 2.32
CA LEU A 64 7.53 2.49 3.35
C LEU A 64 7.75 1.53 4.53
N ALA A 65 8.04 2.09 5.70
CA ALA A 65 8.22 1.32 6.92
C ALA A 65 6.90 0.71 7.42
N ILE A 66 6.93 -0.57 7.76
CA ILE A 66 5.85 -1.29 8.42
C ILE A 66 6.02 -1.11 9.92
N ALA A 67 5.27 -0.19 10.50
CA ALA A 67 5.31 0.05 11.95
C ALA A 67 4.65 -1.11 12.71
N GLY A 68 5.46 -1.96 13.34
CA GLY A 68 5.18 -2.82 14.51
C GLY A 68 4.11 -3.92 14.39
N LEU A 69 2.91 -3.58 13.90
CA LEU A 69 1.73 -4.44 13.84
C LEU A 69 1.10 -4.51 12.45
N GLY A 70 1.64 -3.78 11.47
CA GLY A 70 1.19 -3.88 10.09
C GLY A 70 1.42 -5.28 9.53
N THR A 71 0.35 -5.90 9.03
CA THR A 71 0.38 -7.26 8.49
C THR A 71 0.20 -7.27 6.99
N SER A 72 -0.39 -6.21 6.41
CA SER A 72 -0.53 -6.08 4.97
C SER A 72 -0.24 -4.65 4.50
N LEU A 73 0.10 -4.56 3.21
CA LEU A 73 0.21 -3.31 2.49
C LEU A 73 -0.98 -3.20 1.54
N GLN A 74 -1.63 -2.04 1.54
CA GLN A 74 -2.54 -1.65 0.47
C GLN A 74 -1.87 -0.64 -0.45
N ALA A 75 -2.00 -0.81 -1.76
CA ALA A 75 -1.48 0.12 -2.75
C ALA A 75 -2.57 0.49 -3.77
N ARG A 76 -2.56 1.73 -4.26
CA ARG A 76 -3.51 2.23 -5.27
C ARG A 76 -2.83 3.25 -6.17
N LEU A 77 -3.36 3.43 -7.38
CA LEU A 77 -2.97 4.52 -8.26
C LEU A 77 -3.83 5.76 -7.95
N LYS A 78 -3.17 6.90 -7.76
CA LYS A 78 -3.75 8.25 -7.80
C LYS A 78 -3.42 8.84 -9.16
N TYR A 79 -4.42 9.34 -9.88
CA TYR A 79 -4.22 9.93 -11.20
C TYR A 79 -5.18 11.09 -11.45
N PRO A 80 -4.83 12.10 -12.28
CA PRO A 80 -5.71 13.25 -12.51
C PRO A 80 -7.07 12.85 -13.09
N THR A 81 -8.16 13.46 -12.63
CA THR A 81 -9.53 13.14 -13.10
C THR A 81 -9.72 13.41 -14.59
N ALA A 82 -8.99 14.38 -15.14
CA ALA A 82 -9.02 14.74 -16.56
C ALA A 82 -8.09 13.89 -17.45
N ALA A 83 -7.34 12.95 -16.87
CA ALA A 83 -6.42 12.11 -17.62
C ALA A 83 -7.16 11.02 -18.41
N THR A 84 -6.61 10.67 -19.57
CA THR A 84 -7.02 9.49 -20.34
C THR A 84 -5.98 8.41 -20.16
N VAL A 85 -6.33 7.33 -19.45
CA VAL A 85 -5.44 6.18 -19.24
C VAL A 85 -5.64 5.17 -20.38
N SER A 86 -4.57 4.85 -21.10
CA SER A 86 -4.56 3.83 -22.15
C SER A 86 -3.99 2.49 -21.68
N ALA A 87 -3.17 2.49 -20.63
CA ALA A 87 -2.72 1.27 -19.95
C ALA A 87 -2.62 1.49 -18.43
N SER A 88 -3.23 0.60 -17.65
CA SER A 88 -3.10 0.59 -16.20
C SER A 88 -1.71 0.06 -15.80
N PRO A 89 -1.09 0.61 -14.73
CA PRO A 89 0.21 0.14 -14.29
C PRO A 89 0.07 -1.21 -13.58
N VAL A 90 1.09 -2.04 -13.74
CA VAL A 90 1.23 -3.29 -12.99
C VAL A 90 2.27 -3.09 -11.91
N ALA A 91 1.85 -3.20 -10.65
CA ALA A 91 2.68 -3.04 -9.48
C ALA A 91 3.24 -4.39 -9.02
N GLN A 92 4.51 -4.40 -8.62
CA GLN A 92 5.18 -5.51 -7.95
C GLN A 92 5.67 -5.00 -6.60
N VAL A 93 5.12 -5.55 -5.52
CA VAL A 93 5.53 -5.15 -4.16
C VAL A 93 6.71 -6.02 -3.72
N PHE A 94 7.70 -5.38 -3.12
CA PHE A 94 8.83 -6.01 -2.45
C PHE A 94 8.79 -5.67 -0.97
N GLY A 95 9.24 -6.60 -0.15
CA GLY A 95 9.46 -6.42 1.28
C GLY A 95 10.94 -6.54 1.60
N ARG A 96 11.37 -5.90 2.69
CA ARG A 96 12.73 -6.02 3.22
C ARG A 96 12.66 -6.37 4.71
N ASP A 97 13.38 -7.42 5.11
CA ASP A 97 13.47 -7.83 6.51
C ASP A 97 14.37 -6.88 7.33
N ARG A 98 14.44 -7.07 8.65
CA ARG A 98 15.28 -6.25 9.55
C ARG A 98 16.79 -6.40 9.31
N GLN A 99 17.19 -7.47 8.63
CA GLN A 99 18.56 -7.75 8.22
C GLN A 99 18.87 -7.14 6.83
N GLY A 100 17.88 -6.48 6.22
CA GLY A 100 18.00 -5.81 4.95
C GLY A 100 17.85 -6.73 3.74
N ARG A 101 17.42 -7.99 3.90
CA ARG A 101 17.19 -8.95 2.82
C ARG A 101 15.83 -8.67 2.21
N ALA A 102 15.81 -8.53 0.89
CA ALA A 102 14.60 -8.24 0.17
C ALA A 102 13.96 -9.49 -0.42
N GLN A 103 12.64 -9.50 -0.47
CA GLN A 103 11.83 -10.55 -1.06
C GLN A 103 10.64 -9.97 -1.84
N ARG A 104 10.14 -10.73 -2.81
CA ARG A 104 8.86 -10.39 -3.46
C ARG A 104 7.73 -10.78 -2.54
N LEU A 105 6.79 -9.88 -2.35
CA LEU A 105 5.58 -10.16 -1.59
C LEU A 105 4.49 -10.70 -2.51
N VAL A 106 3.45 -11.28 -1.92
CA VAL A 106 2.33 -11.91 -2.62
C VAL A 106 1.00 -11.39 -2.08
N ASP A 107 -0.01 -11.41 -2.93
CA ASP A 107 -1.39 -11.25 -2.49
C ASP A 107 -1.95 -12.54 -1.86
N ALA A 108 -3.22 -12.47 -1.44
CA ALA A 108 -3.93 -13.63 -0.89
C ALA A 108 -4.08 -14.81 -1.88
N GLY A 109 -3.95 -14.55 -3.18
CA GLY A 109 -3.98 -15.55 -4.25
C GLY A 109 -2.59 -16.10 -4.64
N GLY A 110 -1.52 -15.64 -4.00
CA GLY A 110 -0.14 -16.02 -4.32
C GLY A 110 0.45 -15.29 -5.53
N LEU A 111 -0.19 -14.22 -6.04
CA LEU A 111 0.33 -13.43 -7.14
C LEU A 111 1.31 -12.36 -6.64
N HIS A 112 2.46 -12.29 -7.30
CA HIS A 112 3.49 -11.29 -6.98
C HIS A 112 3.22 -9.91 -7.58
N ALA A 113 2.59 -9.86 -8.77
CA ALA A 113 2.34 -8.63 -9.49
C ALA A 113 0.84 -8.45 -9.72
N GLN A 114 0.33 -7.26 -9.43
CA GLN A 114 -1.09 -6.93 -9.53
C GLN A 114 -1.29 -5.66 -10.35
N THR A 115 -2.33 -5.65 -11.17
CA THR A 115 -2.73 -4.46 -11.93
C THR A 115 -3.46 -3.50 -11.02
N LEU A 116 -3.03 -2.23 -10.99
CA LEU A 116 -3.79 -1.15 -10.39
C LEU A 116 -4.84 -0.70 -11.41
N SER A 117 -5.92 -1.47 -11.50
CA SER A 117 -6.93 -1.36 -12.55
C SER A 117 -7.64 -0.01 -12.49
N VAL A 118 -7.45 0.80 -13.51
CA VAL A 118 -8.22 2.03 -13.69
C VAL A 118 -9.62 1.68 -14.15
N ASP A 119 -10.60 2.10 -13.37
CA ASP A 119 -12.01 2.01 -13.70
C ASP A 119 -12.59 3.42 -13.63
N VAL A 120 -12.59 4.11 -14.77
CA VAL A 120 -13.08 5.48 -14.85
C VAL A 120 -14.52 5.64 -14.36
N ALA A 121 -15.34 4.59 -14.36
CA ALA A 121 -16.73 4.69 -13.89
C ALA A 121 -16.83 4.59 -12.35
N ASN A 122 -16.00 3.77 -11.72
CA ASN A 122 -16.15 3.39 -10.31
C ASN A 122 -15.00 3.87 -9.40
N ASP A 123 -13.91 4.36 -9.97
CA ASP A 123 -12.80 4.91 -9.20
C ASP A 123 -13.26 6.08 -8.34
N VAL A 124 -12.80 6.10 -7.08
CA VAL A 124 -13.14 7.15 -6.13
C VAL A 124 -12.54 8.46 -6.61
N ARG A 125 -13.27 9.58 -6.49
CA ARG A 125 -12.81 10.90 -6.92
C ARG A 125 -12.91 11.91 -5.80
N ASP A 126 -11.93 12.81 -5.71
CA ASP A 126 -11.96 13.96 -4.79
C ASP A 126 -12.21 15.30 -5.51
N GLY A 127 -12.41 15.26 -6.83
CA GLY A 127 -12.59 16.43 -7.71
C GLY A 127 -11.34 16.78 -8.51
N VAL A 128 -10.14 16.47 -8.02
CA VAL A 128 -8.86 16.73 -8.70
C VAL A 128 -8.21 15.44 -9.19
N TYR A 129 -8.26 14.41 -8.34
CA TYR A 129 -7.71 13.09 -8.59
C TYR A 129 -8.80 12.01 -8.53
N SER A 130 -8.55 10.97 -9.31
CA SER A 130 -9.22 9.67 -9.24
C SER A 130 -8.27 8.67 -8.57
N TYR A 131 -8.87 7.68 -7.90
CA TYR A 131 -8.16 6.66 -7.14
C TYR A 131 -8.68 5.28 -7.49
N THR A 132 -7.78 4.40 -7.92
CA THR A 132 -8.15 3.01 -8.21
C THR A 132 -8.57 2.28 -6.94
N GLN A 133 -9.35 1.22 -7.11
CA GLN A 133 -9.53 0.24 -6.03
C GLN A 133 -8.15 -0.25 -5.58
N PRO A 134 -7.88 -0.31 -4.25
CA PRO A 134 -6.58 -0.72 -3.77
C PRO A 134 -6.37 -2.23 -3.94
N ILE A 135 -5.15 -2.60 -4.31
CA ILE A 135 -4.64 -3.95 -4.16
C ILE A 135 -4.16 -4.16 -2.72
N GLU A 136 -4.14 -5.40 -2.26
CA GLU A 136 -3.61 -5.78 -0.94
C GLU A 136 -2.56 -6.88 -1.09
N VAL A 137 -1.49 -6.78 -0.31
CA VAL A 137 -0.34 -7.68 -0.34
C VAL A 137 0.07 -7.98 1.10
N ASP A 138 0.38 -9.25 1.38
CA ASP A 138 0.89 -9.67 2.69
C ASP A 138 2.31 -9.12 2.91
N ALA A 139 2.53 -8.49 4.06
CA ALA A 139 3.84 -7.95 4.43
C ALA A 139 4.88 -9.04 4.76
N ASP A 140 4.44 -10.27 5.06
CA ASP A 140 5.26 -11.43 5.39
C ASP A 140 6.34 -11.13 6.44
N GLY A 141 5.97 -10.37 7.48
CA GLY A 141 6.87 -9.97 8.57
C GLY A 141 8.02 -9.03 8.15
N CYS A 142 7.99 -8.46 6.95
CA CYS A 142 8.97 -7.48 6.50
C CYS A 142 8.90 -6.20 7.35
N ALA A 143 10.04 -5.51 7.48
CA ALA A 143 10.14 -4.24 8.19
C ALA A 143 9.80 -3.05 7.30
N GLU A 144 10.04 -3.16 5.99
CA GLU A 144 9.79 -2.10 5.01
C GLU A 144 9.27 -2.70 3.70
N THR A 145 8.57 -1.90 2.90
CA THR A 145 8.05 -2.29 1.58
C THR A 145 8.38 -1.28 0.50
N LEU A 146 8.47 -1.74 -0.73
CA LEU A 146 8.69 -0.92 -1.93
C LEU A 146 7.69 -1.34 -3.01
N VAL A 147 7.09 -0.37 -3.69
CA VAL A 147 6.16 -0.64 -4.81
C VAL A 147 6.82 -0.32 -6.15
N ALA A 148 7.33 -1.35 -6.80
CA ALA A 148 7.97 -1.23 -8.11
C ALA A 148 6.95 -1.32 -9.25
N ILE A 149 7.22 -0.63 -10.35
CA ILE A 149 6.38 -0.66 -11.55
C ILE A 149 6.94 -1.68 -12.55
N ARG A 150 6.17 -2.72 -12.83
CA ARG A 150 6.50 -3.77 -13.82
C ARG A 150 6.00 -3.41 -15.21
N THR A 151 4.84 -2.78 -15.28
CA THR A 151 4.28 -2.23 -16.51
C THR A 151 3.89 -0.80 -16.24
N ALA A 152 4.39 0.11 -17.06
CA ALA A 152 4.16 1.54 -16.92
C ALA A 152 2.67 1.90 -17.09
N LEU A 153 2.24 2.88 -16.30
CA LEU A 153 1.04 3.65 -16.60
C LEU A 153 1.25 4.37 -17.94
N ALA A 154 0.29 4.25 -18.85
CA ALA A 154 0.33 4.94 -20.14
C ALA A 154 -0.97 5.69 -20.41
N GLY A 155 -0.87 6.81 -21.13
CA GLY A 155 -2.01 7.67 -21.40
C GLY A 155 -1.62 9.13 -21.67
N THR A 156 -2.60 10.02 -21.62
CA THR A 156 -2.42 11.48 -21.74
C THR A 156 -2.93 12.19 -20.48
N GLY A 157 -2.36 13.36 -20.16
CA GLY A 157 -2.78 14.14 -18.99
C GLY A 157 -2.39 13.53 -17.64
N LEU A 158 -1.40 12.64 -17.60
CA LEU A 158 -1.00 11.89 -16.40
C LEU A 158 -0.04 12.65 -15.46
N ALA A 159 0.23 13.92 -15.72
CA ALA A 159 1.12 14.72 -14.87
C ALA A 159 0.59 14.76 -13.43
N GLY A 160 1.41 14.33 -12.47
CA GLY A 160 1.01 14.23 -11.06
C GLY A 160 0.29 12.93 -10.69
N ALA A 161 0.26 11.92 -11.57
CA ALA A 161 -0.10 10.56 -11.18
C ALA A 161 0.97 9.95 -10.28
N THR A 162 0.56 9.29 -9.20
CA THR A 162 1.44 8.66 -8.20
C THR A 162 0.85 7.33 -7.75
N ILE A 163 1.69 6.42 -7.25
CA ILE A 163 1.22 5.27 -6.47
C ILE A 163 1.19 5.67 -5.00
N GLN A 164 0.05 5.47 -4.38
CA GLN A 164 -0.12 5.61 -2.95
C GLN A 164 -0.14 4.25 -2.28
N ALA A 165 0.46 4.17 -1.11
CA ALA A 165 0.39 2.98 -0.28
C ALA A 165 0.10 3.32 1.18
N ARG A 166 -0.43 2.34 1.91
CA ARG A 166 -0.60 2.40 3.36
C ARG A 166 -0.44 1.01 3.96
N VAL A 167 0.04 0.98 5.19
CA VAL A 167 0.14 -0.21 6.04
C VAL A 167 -1.18 -0.44 6.79
N LYS A 168 -1.59 -1.70 6.89
CA LYS A 168 -2.82 -2.15 7.54
C LYS A 168 -2.54 -3.24 8.57
#